data_AF-A0A966UNG9-F1
#
_entry.id   AF-A0A966UNG9-F1
#
_cell.length_a   1.000
_cell.length_b   1.000
_cell.length_c   1.000
_cell.angle_alpha   90.00
_cell.angle_beta   90.00
_cell.angle_gamma   90.00
#
_symmetry.space_group_name_H-M   'P 1'
#
loop_
_entity.id
_entity.type
_entity.pdbx_description
1 polymer ?
#
loop_
_entity_poly.entity_id
_entity_poly.type
_entity_poly.pdbx_seq_one_letter_code
_entity_poly.pdbx_strand_id
1 'polypeptide(L)'
;MSLIEYKSCYFTFGRFQPCTIGHADNFANLKKIAGTNDYRIYISQSVDTKGNNPLPADVKLTYMNKSLPEHRGKIFSSATAKDPVTILQELQSLGYDNAYFVVGSDRVPAMQWIKKYNGKDFVFNELDVISSGDRDADGDTFAISGTKMRRAAFAGDFKTFRTGIPTALTDTDCKKLMKEIQTRLPANFK
;
A
#
# COMPACT_ATOMS: atom_id res chain seq x y z
N MET A 1 -33.05 -1.11 23.31
CA MET A 1 -31.57 -1.29 23.30
C MET A 1 -31.08 -0.80 21.95
N SER A 2 -30.45 0.38 21.90
CA SER A 2 -29.73 0.81 20.70
C SER A 2 -28.47 -0.03 20.60
N LEU A 3 -28.30 -0.79 19.51
CA LEU A 3 -27.00 -1.37 19.18
C LEU A 3 -26.06 -0.20 18.92
N ILE A 4 -25.02 -0.04 19.74
CA ILE A 4 -23.93 0.89 19.44
C ILE A 4 -23.21 0.28 18.24
N GLU A 5 -23.29 0.92 17.08
CA GLU A 5 -22.55 0.51 15.89
C GLU A 5 -21.16 1.16 15.94
N TYR A 6 -20.14 0.37 16.21
CA TYR A 6 -18.75 0.83 16.18
C TYR A 6 -18.25 0.89 14.74
N LYS A 7 -17.74 2.06 14.34
CA LYS A 7 -17.22 2.26 12.99
C LYS A 7 -15.78 1.76 12.90
N SER A 8 -15.58 0.67 12.17
CA SER A 8 -14.27 0.04 11.99
C SER A 8 -13.59 0.44 10.68
N CYS A 9 -12.28 0.71 10.72
CA CYS A 9 -11.44 0.88 9.53
C CYS A 9 -10.32 -0.14 9.48
N TYR A 10 -10.24 -0.89 8.39
CA TYR A 10 -9.10 -1.73 8.07
C TYR A 10 -8.17 -0.96 7.15
N PHE A 11 -6.88 -0.92 7.43
CA PHE A 11 -5.98 -0.13 6.58
C PHE A 11 -4.65 -0.81 6.35
N THR A 12 -4.01 -0.43 5.25
CA THR A 12 -2.62 -0.78 4.98
C THR A 12 -1.84 0.45 4.58
N PHE A 13 -0.53 0.39 4.71
CA PHE A 13 0.38 1.49 4.44
C PHE A 13 1.63 1.00 3.73
N GLY A 14 2.05 1.68 2.67
CA GLY A 14 3.24 1.28 1.94
C GLY A 14 3.82 2.33 1.01
N ARG A 15 5.05 2.06 0.55
CA ARG A 15 5.77 2.97 -0.36
C ARG A 15 5.27 2.86 -1.79
N PHE A 16 4.94 1.63 -2.22
CA PHE A 16 4.41 1.28 -3.54
C PHE A 16 5.21 1.88 -4.70
N GLN A 17 6.50 1.50 -4.79
CA GLN A 17 7.51 2.09 -5.67
C GLN A 17 8.01 1.10 -6.76
N PRO A 18 7.21 0.68 -7.75
CA PRO A 18 5.78 0.92 -7.96
C PRO A 18 4.88 -0.08 -7.18
N CYS A 19 3.56 0.10 -7.27
CA CYS A 19 2.60 -0.94 -6.91
C CYS A 19 2.77 -2.15 -7.83
N THR A 20 2.77 -3.35 -7.27
CA THR A 20 2.99 -4.62 -7.98
C THR A 20 1.78 -5.54 -7.82
N ILE A 21 1.76 -6.66 -8.55
CA ILE A 21 0.70 -7.67 -8.39
C ILE A 21 0.62 -8.22 -6.95
N GLY A 22 1.75 -8.46 -6.29
CA GLY A 22 1.74 -8.88 -4.87
C GLY A 22 1.19 -7.83 -3.90
N HIS A 23 1.21 -6.54 -4.27
CA HIS A 23 0.48 -5.52 -3.51
C HIS A 23 -1.02 -5.58 -3.78
N ALA A 24 -1.43 -5.83 -5.03
CA ALA A 24 -2.83 -6.00 -5.41
C ALA A 24 -3.48 -7.17 -4.63
N ASP A 25 -2.78 -8.30 -4.50
CA ASP A 25 -3.26 -9.45 -3.72
C ASP A 25 -3.46 -9.09 -2.24
N ASN A 26 -2.51 -8.34 -1.64
CA ASN A 26 -2.67 -7.83 -0.28
C ASN A 26 -3.88 -6.89 -0.16
N PHE A 27 -4.14 -6.03 -1.15
CA PHE A 27 -5.29 -5.14 -1.14
C PHE A 27 -6.62 -5.90 -1.29
N ALA A 28 -6.64 -6.97 -2.09
CA ALA A 28 -7.78 -7.86 -2.19
C ALA A 28 -8.07 -8.55 -0.85
N ASN A 29 -7.03 -9.04 -0.15
CA ASN A 29 -7.17 -9.61 1.17
C ASN A 29 -7.59 -8.58 2.23
N LEU A 30 -7.03 -7.37 2.20
CA LEU A 30 -7.48 -6.25 3.03
C LEU A 30 -8.98 -6.01 2.86
N LYS A 31 -9.46 -5.91 1.61
CA LYS A 31 -10.89 -5.74 1.32
C LYS A 31 -11.72 -6.91 1.83
N LYS A 32 -11.25 -8.15 1.67
CA LYS A 32 -11.91 -9.36 2.15
C LYS A 32 -12.03 -9.38 3.67
N ILE A 33 -10.94 -9.07 4.39
CA ILE A 33 -10.89 -9.02 5.86
C ILE A 33 -11.81 -7.91 6.39
N ALA A 34 -11.86 -6.76 5.70
CA ALA A 34 -12.74 -5.67 6.08
C ALA A 34 -14.23 -6.04 5.99
N GLY A 35 -14.60 -6.92 5.04
CA GLY A 35 -15.98 -7.33 4.83
C GLY A 35 -16.87 -6.15 4.45
N THR A 36 -17.87 -5.86 5.28
CA THR A 36 -18.76 -4.69 5.12
C THR A 36 -18.21 -3.42 5.75
N ASN A 37 -17.14 -3.51 6.55
CA ASN A 37 -16.50 -2.35 7.16
C ASN A 37 -15.69 -1.57 6.12
N ASP A 38 -15.29 -0.35 6.50
CA ASP A 38 -14.46 0.46 5.63
C ASP A 38 -13.02 -0.07 5.55
N TYR A 39 -12.36 0.16 4.41
CA TYR A 39 -10.95 -0.07 4.28
C TYR A 39 -10.23 1.03 3.51
N ARG A 40 -8.94 1.22 3.82
CA ARG A 40 -8.12 2.28 3.23
C ARG A 40 -6.71 1.81 2.89
N ILE A 41 -6.21 2.22 1.74
CA ILE A 41 -4.85 1.97 1.26
C ILE A 41 -4.10 3.29 1.29
N TYR A 42 -3.21 3.46 2.26
CA TYR A 42 -2.41 4.67 2.41
C TYR A 42 -1.09 4.56 1.67
N ILE A 43 -0.83 5.53 0.78
CA ILE A 43 0.44 5.62 0.06
C ILE A 43 1.38 6.58 0.79
N SER A 44 2.61 6.13 1.04
CA SER A 44 3.66 6.95 1.66
C SER A 44 3.99 8.17 0.81
N GLN A 45 4.24 9.30 1.46
CA GLN A 45 4.74 10.53 0.81
C GLN A 45 6.25 10.52 0.52
N SER A 46 6.99 9.50 0.98
CA SER A 46 8.44 9.46 0.81
C SER A 46 8.85 9.40 -0.67
N VAL A 47 9.79 10.27 -1.03
CA VAL A 47 10.45 10.34 -2.34
C VAL A 47 11.95 10.55 -2.12
N ASP A 48 12.79 9.93 -2.94
CA ASP A 48 14.23 10.14 -2.91
C ASP A 48 14.87 10.05 -4.30
N THR A 49 16.05 10.67 -4.41
CA THR A 49 16.89 10.64 -5.62
C THR A 49 17.89 9.47 -5.62
N LYS A 50 17.88 8.63 -4.56
CA LYS A 50 18.78 7.46 -4.41
C LYS A 50 18.24 6.22 -5.13
N GLY A 51 17.00 6.28 -5.61
CA GLY A 51 16.33 5.21 -6.36
C GLY A 51 15.56 4.21 -5.49
N ASN A 52 15.41 4.47 -4.19
CA ASN A 52 14.56 3.63 -3.34
C ASN A 52 13.08 4.02 -3.46
N ASN A 53 12.82 5.33 -3.56
CA ASN A 53 11.49 5.90 -3.69
C ASN A 53 11.42 6.92 -4.85
N PRO A 54 11.62 6.49 -6.11
CA PRO A 54 11.66 7.41 -7.23
C PRO A 54 10.30 8.01 -7.58
N LEU A 55 9.17 7.37 -7.26
CA LEU A 55 7.84 7.87 -7.62
C LEU A 55 7.26 8.81 -6.54
N PRO A 56 6.91 10.05 -6.91
CA PRO A 56 6.11 10.93 -6.07
C PRO A 56 4.69 10.39 -5.81
N ALA A 57 4.02 10.92 -4.79
CA ALA A 57 2.72 10.42 -4.33
C ALA A 57 1.60 10.57 -5.37
N ASP A 58 1.53 11.70 -6.07
CA ASP A 58 0.57 11.97 -7.15
C ASP A 58 0.72 11.00 -8.32
N VAL A 59 1.96 10.68 -8.70
CA VAL A 59 2.27 9.68 -9.73
C VAL A 59 1.78 8.30 -9.28
N LYS A 60 2.09 7.90 -8.04
CA LYS A 60 1.61 6.63 -7.47
C LYS A 60 0.08 6.57 -7.45
N LEU A 61 -0.58 7.62 -6.97
CA LEU A 61 -2.04 7.69 -6.92
C LEU A 61 -2.65 7.53 -8.32
N THR A 62 -2.08 8.21 -9.32
CA THR A 62 -2.54 8.14 -10.72
C THR A 62 -2.47 6.71 -11.25
N TYR A 63 -1.30 6.05 -11.13
CA TYR A 63 -1.13 4.71 -11.68
C TYR A 63 -1.86 3.65 -10.87
N MET A 64 -1.92 3.76 -9.54
CA MET A 64 -2.68 2.83 -8.71
C MET A 64 -4.18 2.90 -8.98
N ASN A 65 -4.77 4.09 -9.16
CA ASN A 65 -6.19 4.20 -9.54
C ASN A 65 -6.48 3.60 -10.92
N LYS A 66 -5.50 3.62 -11.84
CA LYS A 66 -5.64 2.96 -13.15
C LYS A 66 -5.49 1.45 -13.05
N SER A 67 -4.52 0.97 -12.26
CA SER A 67 -4.16 -0.45 -12.17
C SER A 67 -5.01 -1.24 -11.18
N LEU A 68 -5.77 -0.57 -10.30
CA LEU A 68 -6.59 -1.18 -9.25
C LEU A 68 -8.02 -0.57 -9.25
N PRO A 69 -8.79 -0.73 -10.35
CA PRO A 69 -10.12 -0.14 -10.48
C PRO A 69 -11.06 -0.49 -9.32
N GLU A 70 -10.95 -1.70 -8.78
CA GLU A 70 -11.72 -2.23 -7.64
C GLU A 70 -11.42 -1.54 -6.30
N HIS A 71 -10.32 -0.80 -6.21
CA HIS A 71 -9.90 -0.03 -5.03
C HIS A 71 -9.95 1.49 -5.27
N ARG A 72 -10.53 1.97 -6.40
CA ARG A 72 -10.74 3.40 -6.63
C ARG A 72 -11.56 4.02 -5.49
N GLY A 73 -11.15 5.20 -5.06
CA GLY A 73 -11.76 5.89 -3.90
C GLY A 73 -11.35 5.31 -2.54
N LYS A 74 -10.53 4.25 -2.51
CA LYS A 74 -9.96 3.66 -1.29
C LYS A 74 -8.45 3.87 -1.16
N ILE A 75 -7.81 4.52 -2.14
CA ILE A 75 -6.38 4.82 -2.14
C ILE A 75 -6.18 6.27 -1.73
N PHE A 76 -5.45 6.49 -0.64
CA PHE A 76 -5.30 7.81 0.00
C PHE A 76 -3.85 8.26 0.02
N SER A 77 -3.66 9.53 -0.30
CA SER A 77 -2.40 10.26 -0.26
C SER A 77 -2.60 11.49 0.63
N SER A 78 -2.71 11.31 1.94
CA SER A 78 -2.83 12.44 2.87
C SER A 78 -1.45 12.99 3.25
N ALA A 79 -1.38 14.28 3.59
CA ALA A 79 -0.16 14.91 4.12
C ALA A 79 0.32 14.24 5.43
N THR A 80 -0.60 13.55 6.12
CA THR A 80 -0.42 12.73 7.32
C THR A 80 -0.06 11.29 7.03
N ALA A 81 0.00 10.81 5.78
CA ALA A 81 0.46 9.45 5.46
C ALA A 81 1.99 9.32 5.47
N LYS A 82 2.63 9.80 6.53
CA LYS A 82 4.09 9.72 6.75
C LYS A 82 4.46 8.40 7.45
N ASP A 83 3.69 8.01 8.45
CA ASP A 83 3.87 6.79 9.22
C ASP A 83 2.52 6.26 9.74
N PRO A 84 2.48 5.04 10.31
CA PRO A 84 1.24 4.47 10.84
C PRO A 84 0.59 5.27 11.99
N VAL A 85 1.36 6.00 12.81
CA VAL A 85 0.82 6.78 13.94
C VAL A 85 0.02 7.96 13.42
N THR A 86 0.57 8.70 12.47
CA THR A 86 -0.12 9.85 11.87
C THR A 86 -1.36 9.43 11.07
N ILE A 87 -1.37 8.22 10.49
CA ILE A 87 -2.57 7.63 9.87
C ILE A 87 -3.63 7.31 10.91
N LEU A 88 -3.25 6.71 12.05
CA LEU A 88 -4.19 6.41 13.14
C LEU A 88 -4.82 7.68 13.74
N GLN A 89 -4.06 8.77 13.86
CA GLN A 89 -4.61 10.07 14.24
C GLN A 89 -5.65 10.61 13.23
N GLU A 90 -5.38 10.44 11.93
CA GLU A 90 -6.35 10.78 10.89
C GLU A 90 -7.61 9.90 10.96
N LEU A 91 -7.46 8.60 11.15
CA LEU A 91 -8.61 7.71 11.29
C LEU A 91 -9.49 8.09 12.50
N GLN A 92 -8.88 8.44 13.64
CA GLN A 92 -9.63 8.93 14.77
C GLN A 92 -10.39 10.23 14.44
N SER A 93 -9.76 11.20 13.76
CA SER A 93 -10.44 12.46 13.40
C SER A 93 -11.58 12.27 12.39
N LEU A 94 -11.55 11.17 11.64
CA LEU A 94 -12.63 10.73 10.75
C LEU A 94 -13.74 9.93 11.47
N GLY A 95 -13.63 9.79 12.80
CA GLY A 95 -14.62 9.18 13.67
C GLY A 95 -14.67 7.66 13.60
N TYR A 96 -13.56 6.97 13.30
CA TYR A 96 -13.50 5.52 13.47
C TYR A 96 -13.26 5.17 14.95
N ASP A 97 -14.02 4.20 15.45
CA ASP A 97 -13.91 3.67 16.81
C ASP A 97 -12.87 2.55 16.90
N ASN A 98 -12.73 1.76 15.82
CA ASN A 98 -11.79 0.65 15.73
C ASN A 98 -10.87 0.81 14.51
N ALA A 99 -9.61 0.41 14.66
CA ALA A 99 -8.63 0.42 13.59
C ALA A 99 -7.86 -0.90 13.52
N TYR A 100 -7.73 -1.45 12.31
CA TYR A 100 -7.02 -2.71 12.09
C TYR A 100 -5.94 -2.51 11.03
N PHE A 101 -4.68 -2.56 11.45
CA PHE A 101 -3.54 -2.41 10.56
C PHE A 101 -3.20 -3.74 9.90
N VAL A 102 -3.57 -3.88 8.62
CA VAL A 102 -3.40 -5.10 7.85
C VAL A 102 -2.05 -5.06 7.11
N VAL A 103 -1.20 -6.04 7.42
CA VAL A 103 0.16 -6.15 6.87
C VAL A 103 0.47 -7.59 6.40
N GLY A 104 1.60 -7.80 5.73
CA GLY A 104 2.08 -9.15 5.45
C GLY A 104 2.39 -9.92 6.74
N SER A 105 2.24 -11.25 6.74
CA SER A 105 2.44 -12.09 7.93
C SER A 105 3.81 -11.89 8.58
N ASP A 106 4.86 -11.74 7.77
CA ASP A 106 6.24 -11.44 8.19
C ASP A 106 6.39 -10.11 8.94
N ARG A 107 5.47 -9.16 8.72
CA ARG A 107 5.51 -7.80 9.29
C ARG A 107 4.70 -7.67 10.57
N VAL A 108 3.79 -8.61 10.87
CA VAL A 108 2.91 -8.51 12.05
C VAL A 108 3.70 -8.31 13.34
N PRO A 109 4.74 -9.11 13.68
CA PRO A 109 5.49 -8.92 14.92
C PRO A 109 6.18 -7.56 14.98
N ALA A 110 6.73 -7.12 13.84
CA ALA A 110 7.46 -5.87 13.73
C ALA A 110 6.55 -4.63 13.81
N MET A 111 5.23 -4.76 13.63
CA MET A 111 4.29 -3.63 13.61
C MET A 111 3.47 -3.50 14.90
N GLN A 112 3.59 -4.43 15.86
CA GLN A 112 2.87 -4.37 17.15
C GLN A 112 3.17 -3.12 17.98
N TRP A 113 4.28 -2.41 17.68
CA TRP A 113 4.67 -1.20 18.40
C TRP A 113 3.61 -0.09 18.36
N ILE A 114 2.76 -0.03 17.33
CA ILE A 114 1.74 1.02 17.19
C ILE A 114 0.77 1.05 18.38
N LYS A 115 0.52 -0.11 19.02
CA LYS A 115 -0.40 -0.23 20.15
C LYS A 115 0.06 0.56 21.37
N LYS A 116 1.37 0.83 21.50
CA LYS A 116 1.95 1.62 22.61
C LYS A 116 1.52 3.09 22.59
N TYR A 117 0.99 3.56 21.46
CA TYR A 117 0.53 4.93 21.24
C TYR A 117 -0.98 5.08 21.44
N ASN A 118 -1.73 3.97 21.54
CA ASN A 118 -3.16 4.01 21.86
C ASN A 118 -3.36 4.43 23.32
N GLY A 119 -4.28 5.36 23.56
CA GLY A 119 -4.46 6.04 24.86
C GLY A 119 -3.50 7.22 25.08
N LYS A 120 -2.62 7.55 24.12
CA LYS A 120 -1.66 8.67 24.22
C LYS A 120 -1.79 9.63 23.05
N ASP A 121 -1.50 9.14 21.85
CA ASP A 121 -1.47 9.96 20.63
C ASP A 121 -2.80 9.86 19.86
N PHE A 122 -3.52 8.76 20.08
CA PHE A 122 -4.86 8.46 19.59
C PHE A 122 -5.55 7.48 20.56
N VAL A 123 -6.87 7.33 20.44
CA VAL A 123 -7.72 6.48 21.28
C VAL A 123 -8.69 5.72 20.37
N PHE A 124 -8.46 4.43 20.21
CA PHE A 124 -9.38 3.47 19.60
C PHE A 124 -9.90 2.51 20.66
N ASN A 125 -11.17 2.12 20.53
CA ASN A 125 -11.77 1.05 21.31
C ASN A 125 -11.08 -0.29 21.02
N GLU A 126 -10.87 -0.59 19.74
CA GLU A 126 -10.05 -1.71 19.31
C GLU A 126 -8.96 -1.27 18.33
N LEU A 127 -7.71 -1.66 18.62
CA LEU A 127 -6.58 -1.49 17.72
C LEU A 127 -5.81 -2.80 17.61
N ASP A 128 -5.75 -3.36 16.41
CA ASP A 128 -4.96 -4.56 16.15
C ASP A 128 -4.10 -4.47 14.89
N VAL A 129 -3.09 -5.34 14.82
CA VAL A 129 -2.25 -5.56 13.64
C VAL A 129 -2.54 -6.97 13.14
N ILE A 130 -3.21 -7.07 12.00
CA ILE A 130 -3.70 -8.34 11.46
C ILE A 130 -2.87 -8.74 10.25
N SER A 131 -2.62 -10.04 10.10
CA SER A 131 -2.07 -10.59 8.87
C SER A 131 -3.09 -10.48 7.73
N SER A 132 -2.62 -10.08 6.55
CA SER A 132 -3.34 -10.21 5.28
C SER A 132 -3.50 -11.67 4.81
N GLY A 133 -3.08 -12.64 5.64
CA GLY A 133 -3.00 -14.05 5.33
C GLY A 133 -1.60 -14.49 4.92
N ASP A 134 -1.36 -15.80 4.98
CA ASP A 134 -0.24 -16.38 4.25
C ASP A 134 -0.62 -16.31 2.76
N ARG A 135 0.21 -15.58 2.01
CA ARG A 135 0.06 -15.48 0.56
C ARG A 135 0.05 -16.90 0.00
N ASP A 136 -0.92 -17.23 -0.87
CA ASP A 136 -1.13 -18.58 -1.40
C ASP A 136 0.21 -19.26 -1.72
N ALA A 137 0.45 -20.42 -1.12
CA ALA A 137 1.72 -21.14 -1.12
C ALA A 137 2.12 -21.74 -2.50
N ASP A 138 1.53 -21.26 -3.60
CA ASP A 138 1.51 -21.94 -4.90
C ASP A 138 2.02 -21.14 -6.11
N GLY A 139 2.57 -19.92 -6.00
CA GLY A 139 2.90 -19.19 -7.25
C GLY A 139 3.95 -18.08 -7.20
N ASP A 140 4.70 -17.98 -8.31
CA ASP A 140 5.73 -17.03 -8.76
C ASP A 140 5.61 -15.53 -8.33
N THR A 141 4.45 -15.12 -7.81
CA THR A 141 4.11 -13.76 -7.38
C THR A 141 5.04 -13.23 -6.29
N PHE A 142 5.61 -14.10 -5.45
CA PHE A 142 6.61 -13.76 -4.42
C PHE A 142 7.92 -13.22 -4.98
N ALA A 143 8.31 -13.63 -6.19
CA ALA A 143 9.53 -13.16 -6.83
C ALA A 143 9.42 -11.69 -7.31
N ILE A 144 8.22 -11.10 -7.26
CA ILE A 144 7.95 -9.75 -7.77
C ILE A 144 7.95 -8.76 -6.61
N SER A 145 9.06 -8.02 -6.51
CA SER A 145 9.21 -6.90 -5.57
C SER A 145 9.27 -5.56 -6.30
N GLY A 146 8.93 -4.47 -5.61
CA GLY A 146 9.12 -3.12 -6.15
C GLY A 146 10.58 -2.86 -6.55
N THR A 147 11.55 -3.40 -5.80
CA THR A 147 12.98 -3.30 -6.16
C THR A 147 13.29 -3.99 -7.48
N LYS A 148 12.76 -5.20 -7.72
CA LYS A 148 12.91 -5.89 -9.01
C LYS A 148 12.29 -5.09 -10.16
N MET A 149 11.13 -4.47 -9.93
CA MET A 149 10.48 -3.61 -10.94
C MET A 149 11.27 -2.34 -11.23
N ARG A 150 11.88 -1.70 -10.23
CA ARG A 150 12.78 -0.55 -10.48
C ARG A 150 14.00 -0.95 -11.29
N ARG A 151 14.58 -2.14 -11.05
CA ARG A 151 15.69 -2.67 -11.85
C ARG A 151 15.29 -2.97 -13.29
N ALA A 152 14.14 -3.59 -13.51
CA ALA A 152 13.60 -3.83 -14.84
C ALA A 152 13.36 -2.50 -15.59
N ALA A 153 12.79 -1.50 -14.91
CA ALA A 153 12.60 -0.16 -15.46
C ALA A 153 13.92 0.51 -15.85
N PHE A 154 14.93 0.42 -14.99
CA PHE A 154 16.27 0.94 -15.26
C PHE A 154 16.90 0.30 -16.50
N ALA A 155 16.83 -1.03 -16.60
CA ALA A 155 17.40 -1.82 -17.70
C ALA A 155 16.62 -1.73 -19.01
N GLY A 156 15.46 -1.07 -19.05
CA GLY A 156 14.60 -1.06 -20.24
C GLY A 156 13.91 -2.41 -20.52
N ASP A 157 13.90 -3.32 -19.55
CA ASP A 157 13.26 -4.65 -19.68
C ASP A 157 11.75 -4.57 -19.40
N PHE A 158 10.99 -4.16 -20.43
CA PHE A 158 9.54 -4.04 -20.33
C PHE A 158 8.86 -5.39 -20.10
N LYS A 159 9.42 -6.50 -20.63
CA LYS A 159 8.82 -7.82 -20.46
C LYS A 159 8.78 -8.20 -18.99
N THR A 160 9.92 -8.12 -18.29
CA THR A 160 9.99 -8.37 -16.85
C THR A 160 9.22 -7.33 -16.04
N PHE A 161 9.26 -6.06 -16.45
CA PHE A 161 8.48 -5.03 -15.76
C PHE A 161 6.98 -5.33 -15.81
N ARG A 162 6.47 -5.69 -16.99
CA ARG A 162 5.05 -5.92 -17.23
C ARG A 162 4.48 -7.09 -16.42
N THR A 163 5.25 -8.15 -16.21
CA THR A 163 4.80 -9.30 -15.40
C THR A 163 4.57 -8.94 -13.94
N GLY A 164 5.20 -7.87 -13.44
CA GLY A 164 5.06 -7.45 -12.06
C GLY A 164 4.01 -6.37 -11.79
N ILE A 165 3.36 -5.85 -12.82
CA ILE A 165 2.38 -4.76 -12.72
C ILE A 165 0.95 -5.29 -12.95
N PRO A 166 -0.06 -4.85 -12.18
CA PRO A 166 -1.44 -5.31 -12.34
C PRO A 166 -1.95 -5.18 -13.76
N THR A 167 -2.63 -6.23 -14.25
CA THR A 167 -2.99 -6.38 -15.66
C THR A 167 -4.05 -5.40 -16.15
N ALA A 168 -4.82 -4.79 -15.23
CA ALA A 168 -5.76 -3.71 -15.54
C ALA A 168 -5.05 -2.44 -16.04
N LEU A 169 -3.75 -2.25 -15.75
CA LEU A 169 -2.98 -1.18 -16.37
C LEU A 169 -2.64 -1.56 -17.81
N THR A 170 -3.14 -0.78 -18.77
CA THR A 170 -2.84 -0.99 -20.20
C THR A 170 -1.34 -0.97 -20.46
N ASP A 171 -0.87 -1.70 -21.47
CA ASP A 171 0.55 -1.71 -21.83
C ASP A 171 1.09 -0.31 -22.14
N THR A 172 0.27 0.54 -22.76
CA THR A 172 0.60 1.95 -23.01
C THR A 172 0.89 2.70 -21.71
N ASP A 173 0.01 2.61 -20.71
CA ASP A 173 0.23 3.28 -19.43
C ASP A 173 1.29 2.57 -18.56
N CYS A 174 1.47 1.25 -18.72
CA CYS A 174 2.54 0.50 -18.07
C CYS A 174 3.92 0.93 -18.57
N LYS A 175 4.07 1.18 -19.88
CA LYS A 175 5.30 1.76 -20.46
C LYS A 175 5.55 3.18 -19.95
N LYS A 176 4.51 4.00 -19.78
CA LYS A 176 4.64 5.33 -19.18
C LYS A 176 5.09 5.23 -17.72
N LEU A 177 4.47 4.37 -16.91
CA LEU A 177 4.90 4.13 -15.52
C LEU A 177 6.38 3.69 -15.46
N MET A 178 6.78 2.75 -16.32
CA MET A 178 8.17 2.31 -16.41
C MET A 178 9.11 3.48 -16.74
N LYS A 179 8.70 4.35 -17.68
CA LYS A 179 9.48 5.53 -18.04
C LYS A 179 9.57 6.54 -16.90
N GLU A 180 8.48 6.78 -16.17
CA GLU A 180 8.46 7.65 -14.98
C GLU A 180 9.43 7.18 -13.91
N ILE A 181 9.54 5.86 -13.71
CA ILE A 181 10.54 5.28 -12.81
C ILE A 181 11.93 5.53 -13.39
N GLN A 182 12.18 5.14 -14.65
CA GLN A 182 13.49 5.20 -15.28
C GLN A 182 14.08 6.62 -15.24
N THR A 183 13.29 7.66 -15.50
CA THR A 183 13.75 9.06 -15.50
C THR A 183 14.10 9.59 -14.11
N ARG A 184 13.66 8.92 -13.05
CA ARG A 184 13.87 9.32 -11.64
C ARG A 184 14.87 8.44 -10.91
N LEU A 185 15.42 7.44 -11.58
CA LEU A 185 16.50 6.62 -11.04
C LEU A 185 17.86 7.30 -11.32
N PRO A 186 18.83 7.19 -10.39
CA PRO A 186 20.16 7.71 -10.63
C PRO A 186 20.88 6.90 -11.71
N ALA A 187 21.81 7.53 -12.43
CA ALA A 187 22.55 6.88 -13.53
C ALA A 187 23.34 5.64 -13.09
N ASN A 188 23.68 5.53 -11.81
CA ASN A 188 24.42 4.42 -11.21
C ASN A 188 23.51 3.47 -10.39
N PHE A 189 22.20 3.46 -10.66
CA PHE A 189 21.25 2.59 -9.96
C PHE A 189 21.60 1.10 -10.11
N LYS A 190 21.43 0.33 -9.03
CA LYS A 190 21.81 -1.10 -8.94
C LYS A 190 20.66 -2.00 -8.53
#